data_AF-A0A1M5GS26-F1
#
_entry.id   AF-A0A1M5GS26-F1
#
_cell.length_a   1.000
_cell.length_b   1.000
_cell.length_c   1.000
_cell.angle_alpha   90.00
_cell.angle_beta   90.00
_cell.angle_gamma   90.00
#
_symmetry.space_group_name_H-M   'P 1'
#
loop_
_entity.id
_entity.type
_entity.pdbx_description
1 polymer ?
#
loop_
_entity_poly.entity_id
_entity_poly.type
_entity_poly.pdbx_seq_one_letter_code
_entity_poly.pdbx_strand_id
1 'polypeptide(L)'
;MSAIALSCITFICISGGVLLGMFLRNTLAEHHLSTDAKDVVRLGTGLIGTIAALVLGLLIASAKSSYDTQSTEIKQMTANIVLLDNLLGQYGPETGATRKLLRRGTAILADRMWRENSSDAAKAAPFQASDASEAFYAKLQELSPQNDSQRSLQARAIQVSTDIAQTRLLLFAQTDSSIPMPFLVVLIFWLTIIFASFSLFARPNAIVIGSLLIFALSAAGAIYLILELGQPFAGLMQISSAPLRNALAPLGS
;
A
#
# COMPACT_ATOMS: atom_id res chain seq x y z
N MET A 1 4.05 -0.15 13.07
CA MET A 1 5.28 0.70 13.07
C MET A 1 5.31 1.47 11.77
N SER A 2 5.74 2.73 11.74
CA SER A 2 5.78 3.50 10.48
C SER A 2 6.85 2.94 9.52
N ALA A 3 6.60 3.06 8.21
CA ALA A 3 7.57 2.64 7.18
C ALA A 3 8.95 3.28 7.38
N ILE A 4 8.97 4.55 7.83
CA ILE A 4 10.19 5.30 8.17
C ILE A 4 10.94 4.64 9.33
N ALA A 5 10.24 4.21 10.39
CA ALA A 5 10.91 3.55 11.51
C ALA A 5 11.57 2.24 11.07
N LEU A 6 10.89 1.44 10.25
CA LEU A 6 11.43 0.17 9.77
C LEU A 6 12.61 0.37 8.80
N SER A 7 12.57 1.41 7.95
CA SER A 7 13.68 1.72 7.05
C SER A 7 14.89 2.28 7.80
N CYS A 8 14.68 3.08 8.86
CA CYS A 8 15.75 3.49 9.76
C CYS A 8 16.38 2.28 10.47
N ILE A 9 15.58 1.35 10.99
CA ILE A 9 16.08 0.10 11.58
C ILE A 9 16.88 -0.69 10.55
N THR A 10 16.37 -0.82 9.32
CA THR A 10 17.07 -1.48 8.21
C THR A 10 18.43 -0.85 7.95
N PHE A 11 18.49 0.48 7.85
CA PHE A 11 19.73 1.21 7.64
C PHE A 11 20.72 0.99 8.78
N ILE A 12 20.27 1.02 10.03
CA ILE A 12 21.09 0.77 11.22
C ILE A 12 21.60 -0.67 11.23
N CYS A 13 20.76 -1.65 10.89
CA CYS A 13 21.15 -3.06 10.80
C CYS A 13 22.24 -3.27 9.74
N ILE A 14 22.04 -2.77 8.52
CA ILE A 14 23.00 -2.93 7.42
C ILE A 14 24.31 -2.20 7.76
N SER A 15 24.23 -0.97 8.29
CA SER A 15 25.41 -0.21 8.73
C SER A 15 26.14 -0.90 9.90
N GLY A 16 25.40 -1.49 10.82
CA GLY A 16 25.93 -2.33 11.89
C GLY A 16 26.66 -3.55 11.35
N GLY A 17 26.15 -4.17 10.29
CA GLY A 17 26.83 -5.22 9.53
C GLY A 17 28.18 -4.75 8.98
N VAL A 18 28.22 -3.56 8.37
CA VAL A 18 29.48 -2.93 7.90
C VAL A 18 30.47 -2.76 9.06
N LEU A 19 30.04 -2.16 10.17
CA LEU A 19 30.89 -1.96 11.35
C LEU A 19 31.40 -3.29 11.93
N LEU A 20 30.52 -4.30 12.03
CA LEU A 20 30.86 -5.63 12.50
C LEU A 20 31.87 -6.31 11.58
N GLY A 21 31.71 -6.18 10.26
CA GLY A 21 32.67 -6.68 9.27
C GLY A 21 34.06 -6.04 9.44
N MET A 22 34.12 -4.72 9.64
CA MET A 22 35.39 -4.02 9.94
C MET A 22 36.02 -4.48 11.25
N PHE A 23 35.20 -4.64 12.30
CA PHE A 23 35.67 -5.09 13.60
C PHE A 23 36.26 -6.50 13.52
N LEU A 24 35.51 -7.44 12.92
CA LEU A 24 35.96 -8.81 12.68
C LEU A 24 37.26 -8.83 11.90
N ARG A 25 37.39 -8.01 10.85
CA ARG A 25 38.61 -7.89 10.06
C ARG A 25 39.82 -7.48 10.90
N ASN A 26 39.65 -6.53 11.84
CA ASN A 26 40.73 -6.06 12.70
C ASN A 26 41.10 -7.06 13.79
N THR A 27 40.15 -7.91 14.21
CA THR A 27 40.38 -8.95 15.25
C THR A 27 40.89 -10.28 14.70
N LEU A 28 40.63 -10.60 13.43
CA LEU A 28 41.08 -11.86 12.82
C LEU A 28 42.54 -11.76 12.37
N ALA A 29 43.38 -12.68 12.85
CA ALA A 29 44.75 -12.84 12.36
C ALA A 29 44.76 -13.15 10.86
N GLU A 30 45.77 -12.64 10.12
CA GLU A 30 45.90 -12.81 8.66
C GLU A 30 45.81 -14.27 8.18
N HIS A 31 46.11 -15.24 9.06
CA HIS A 31 46.05 -16.67 8.77
C HIS A 31 44.64 -17.24 8.58
N HIS A 32 43.59 -16.62 9.17
CA HIS A 32 42.18 -17.03 8.97
C HIS A 32 41.53 -16.34 7.75
N LEU A 33 42.25 -15.43 7.08
CA LEU A 33 41.86 -14.77 5.84
C LEU A 33 42.59 -15.37 4.63
N SER A 34 42.78 -16.70 4.64
CA SER A 34 43.35 -17.41 3.49
C SER A 34 42.51 -17.16 2.24
N THR A 35 43.15 -17.17 1.08
CA THR A 35 42.50 -16.92 -0.22
C THR A 35 41.30 -17.85 -0.44
N ASP A 36 41.43 -19.13 -0.07
CA ASP A 36 40.36 -20.13 -0.21
C ASP A 36 39.13 -19.81 0.66
N ALA A 37 39.33 -19.44 1.93
CA ALA A 37 38.22 -19.08 2.82
C ALA A 37 37.50 -17.82 2.33
N LYS A 38 38.27 -16.84 1.82
CA LYS A 38 37.74 -15.62 1.22
C LYS A 38 36.89 -15.90 -0.02
N ASP A 39 37.34 -16.82 -0.87
CA ASP A 39 36.61 -17.17 -2.09
C ASP A 39 35.31 -17.92 -1.79
N VAL A 40 35.30 -18.83 -0.81
CA VAL A 40 34.08 -19.50 -0.34
C VAL A 40 33.06 -18.49 0.19
N VAL A 41 33.48 -17.56 1.06
CA VAL A 41 32.56 -16.55 1.61
C VAL A 41 32.07 -15.60 0.52
N ARG A 42 32.92 -15.23 -0.45
CA ARG A 42 32.51 -14.39 -1.59
C ARG A 42 31.49 -15.09 -2.48
N LEU A 43 31.70 -16.36 -2.80
CA LEU A 43 30.75 -17.16 -3.58
C LEU A 43 29.42 -17.31 -2.84
N GLY A 44 29.45 -17.63 -1.54
CA GLY A 44 28.26 -17.70 -0.70
C GLY A 44 27.53 -16.36 -0.61
N THR A 45 28.26 -15.25 -0.45
CA THR A 45 27.71 -13.89 -0.44
C THR A 45 27.07 -13.53 -1.79
N GLY A 46 27.70 -13.94 -2.90
CA GLY A 46 27.15 -13.78 -4.24
C GLY A 46 25.82 -14.53 -4.42
N LEU A 47 25.73 -15.78 -3.96
CA LEU A 47 24.50 -16.57 -3.98
C LEU A 47 23.40 -15.94 -3.12
N ILE A 48 23.72 -15.48 -1.90
CA ILE A 48 22.77 -14.77 -1.05
C ILE A 48 22.32 -13.47 -1.74
N GLY A 49 23.24 -12.77 -2.41
CA GLY A 49 22.95 -11.56 -3.18
C GLY A 49 21.95 -11.78 -4.30
N THR A 50 22.07 -12.87 -5.07
CA THR A 50 21.11 -13.17 -6.16
C THR A 50 19.73 -13.53 -5.62
N ILE A 51 19.66 -14.32 -4.55
CA ILE A 51 18.39 -14.65 -3.90
C ILE A 51 17.75 -13.40 -3.28
N ALA A 52 18.54 -12.55 -2.61
CA ALA A 52 18.07 -11.31 -2.03
C ALA A 52 17.52 -10.35 -3.09
N ALA A 53 18.20 -10.23 -4.24
CA ALA A 53 17.73 -9.42 -5.37
C ALA A 53 16.38 -9.93 -5.93
N LEU A 54 16.22 -11.25 -6.07
CA LEU A 54 14.95 -11.84 -6.52
C LEU A 54 13.81 -11.58 -5.53
N VAL A 55 14.06 -11.81 -4.22
CA VAL A 55 13.06 -11.56 -3.18
C VAL A 55 12.70 -10.09 -3.11
N LEU A 56 13.69 -9.19 -3.14
CA LEU A 56 13.46 -7.74 -3.17
C LEU A 56 12.59 -7.35 -4.38
N GLY A 57 12.92 -7.84 -5.57
CA GLY A 57 12.14 -7.58 -6.78
C GLY A 57 10.69 -8.09 -6.70
N LEU A 58 10.48 -9.29 -6.16
CA LEU A 58 9.15 -9.86 -5.97
C LEU A 58 8.34 -9.07 -4.93
N LEU A 59 8.97 -8.63 -3.84
CA LEU A 59 8.32 -7.79 -2.83
C LEU A 59 7.91 -6.44 -3.40
N ILE A 60 8.76 -5.79 -4.20
CA ILE A 60 8.41 -4.54 -4.91
C ILE A 60 7.23 -4.78 -5.85
N ALA A 61 7.28 -5.84 -6.66
CA ALA A 61 6.22 -6.16 -7.62
C ALA A 61 4.90 -6.46 -6.92
N SER A 62 4.92 -7.21 -5.83
CA SER A 62 3.74 -7.53 -5.01
C SER A 62 3.15 -6.28 -4.36
N ALA A 63 3.98 -5.45 -3.74
CA ALA A 63 3.56 -4.18 -3.13
C ALA A 63 2.92 -3.25 -4.16
N LYS A 64 3.57 -3.10 -5.32
CA LYS A 64 3.05 -2.30 -6.44
C LYS A 64 1.72 -2.87 -6.97
N SER A 65 1.63 -4.18 -7.16
CA SER A 65 0.39 -4.81 -7.65
C SER A 65 -0.76 -4.60 -6.69
N SER A 66 -0.54 -4.70 -5.38
CA SER A 66 -1.56 -4.43 -4.36
C SER A 66 -2.02 -2.96 -4.43
N TYR A 67 -1.06 -2.03 -4.49
CA TYR A 67 -1.33 -0.60 -4.66
C TYR A 67 -2.17 -0.31 -5.92
N ASP A 68 -1.77 -0.88 -7.07
CA ASP A 68 -2.48 -0.69 -8.34
C ASP A 68 -3.90 -1.25 -8.30
N THR A 69 -4.11 -2.42 -7.67
CA THR A 69 -5.43 -3.02 -7.48
C THR A 69 -6.33 -2.10 -6.67
N GLN A 70 -5.89 -1.65 -5.49
CA GLN A 70 -6.70 -0.76 -4.65
C GLN A 70 -6.96 0.60 -5.33
N SER A 71 -5.98 1.14 -6.06
CA SER A 71 -6.15 2.33 -6.90
C SER A 71 -7.23 2.13 -7.97
N THR A 72 -7.26 0.96 -8.58
CA THR A 72 -8.27 0.59 -9.59
C THR A 72 -9.66 0.44 -8.97
N GLU A 73 -9.77 -0.20 -7.80
CA GLU A 73 -11.02 -0.33 -7.05
C GLU A 73 -11.61 1.04 -6.66
N ILE A 74 -10.77 1.98 -6.19
CA ILE A 74 -11.21 3.35 -5.88
C ILE A 74 -11.68 4.09 -7.13
N LYS A 75 -10.96 3.95 -8.26
CA LYS A 75 -11.38 4.53 -9.54
C LYS A 75 -12.70 3.94 -10.03
N GLN A 76 -12.86 2.63 -9.92
CA GLN A 76 -14.10 1.93 -10.29
C GLN A 76 -15.27 2.40 -9.44
N MET A 77 -15.08 2.50 -8.11
CA MET A 77 -16.09 3.03 -7.20
C MET A 77 -16.47 4.48 -7.55
N THR A 78 -15.47 5.32 -7.84
CA THR A 78 -15.68 6.70 -8.27
C THR A 78 -16.53 6.76 -9.55
N ALA A 79 -16.19 5.94 -10.56
CA ALA A 79 -16.96 5.85 -11.80
C ALA A 79 -18.39 5.36 -11.58
N ASN A 80 -18.57 4.36 -10.72
CA ASN A 80 -19.89 3.84 -10.36
C ASN A 80 -20.76 4.89 -9.65
N ILE A 81 -20.19 5.74 -8.79
CA ILE A 81 -20.90 6.85 -8.14
C ILE A 81 -21.37 7.88 -9.17
N VAL A 82 -20.52 8.23 -10.15
CA VAL A 82 -20.90 9.14 -11.23
C VAL A 82 -21.99 8.52 -12.12
N LEU A 83 -21.87 7.24 -12.46
CA LEU A 83 -22.88 6.50 -13.20
C LEU A 83 -24.21 6.49 -12.46
N LEU A 84 -24.19 6.26 -11.15
CA LEU A 84 -25.38 6.25 -10.30
C LEU A 84 -26.09 7.61 -10.30
N ASP A 85 -25.35 8.72 -10.18
CA ASP A 85 -25.94 10.06 -10.28
C ASP A 85 -26.55 10.34 -11.68
N ASN A 86 -25.90 9.85 -12.75
CA ASN A 86 -26.43 9.96 -14.11
C ASN A 86 -27.71 9.15 -14.30
N LEU A 87 -27.78 7.92 -13.77
CA LEU A 87 -29.00 7.08 -13.81
C LEU A 87 -30.15 7.75 -13.06
N LEU A 88 -29.89 8.29 -11.88
CA LEU A 88 -30.89 9.04 -11.11
C LEU A 88 -31.34 10.30 -11.86
N GLY A 89 -30.44 10.98 -12.55
CA GLY A 89 -30.77 12.11 -13.42
C GLY A 89 -31.68 11.73 -14.59
N GLN A 90 -31.45 10.58 -15.23
CA GLN A 90 -32.28 10.06 -16.32
C GLN A 90 -33.65 9.57 -15.84
N TYR A 91 -33.76 9.08 -14.60
CA TYR A 91 -35.02 8.59 -14.02
C TYR A 91 -36.06 9.72 -13.92
N GLY A 92 -35.62 10.93 -13.57
CA GLY A 92 -36.46 12.12 -13.52
C GLY A 92 -36.34 12.91 -12.21
N PRO A 93 -37.16 13.97 -12.05
CA PRO A 93 -37.07 14.90 -10.92
C PRO A 93 -37.40 14.27 -9.55
N GLU A 94 -38.13 13.15 -9.54
CA GLU A 94 -38.47 12.38 -8.34
C GLU A 94 -37.23 11.93 -7.56
N THR A 95 -36.08 11.77 -8.22
CA THR A 95 -34.82 11.35 -7.57
C THR A 95 -34.06 12.51 -6.93
N GLY A 96 -34.55 13.74 -6.99
CA GLY A 96 -33.82 14.93 -6.50
C GLY A 96 -33.37 14.81 -5.04
N ALA A 97 -34.21 14.25 -4.16
CA ALA A 97 -33.85 13.98 -2.77
C ALA A 97 -32.76 12.90 -2.67
N THR A 98 -32.87 11.82 -3.43
CA THR A 98 -31.91 10.71 -3.49
C THR A 98 -30.54 11.17 -4.02
N ARG A 99 -30.52 12.04 -5.03
CA ARG A 99 -29.28 12.65 -5.55
C ARG A 99 -28.60 13.57 -4.54
N LYS A 100 -29.36 14.32 -3.73
CA LYS A 100 -28.80 15.12 -2.63
C LYS A 100 -28.15 14.23 -1.56
N LEU A 101 -28.81 13.12 -1.20
CA LEU A 101 -28.26 12.13 -0.27
C LEU A 101 -26.99 11.49 -0.83
N LEU A 102 -26.97 11.11 -2.11
CA LEU A 102 -25.78 10.56 -2.77
C LEU A 102 -24.59 11.51 -2.67
N ARG A 103 -24.76 12.78 -3.07
CA ARG A 103 -23.67 13.78 -3.05
C ARG A 103 -23.12 14.03 -1.65
N ARG A 104 -23.99 14.16 -0.65
CA ARG A 104 -23.58 14.30 0.76
C ARG A 104 -22.88 13.02 1.25
N GLY A 105 -23.42 11.86 0.89
CA GLY A 105 -22.89 10.55 1.23
C GLY A 105 -21.51 10.29 0.66
N THR A 106 -21.23 10.72 -0.58
CA THR A 106 -19.93 10.53 -1.25
C THR A 106 -18.80 11.21 -0.50
N ALA A 107 -18.99 12.45 -0.03
CA ALA A 107 -17.96 13.15 0.75
C ALA A 107 -17.70 12.46 2.10
N ILE A 108 -18.77 12.06 2.81
CA ILE A 108 -18.67 11.34 4.08
C ILE A 108 -17.99 9.98 3.88
N LEU A 109 -18.34 9.28 2.80
CA LEU A 109 -17.75 8.00 2.43
C LEU A 109 -16.25 8.13 2.18
N ALA A 110 -15.82 9.13 1.40
CA ALA A 110 -14.41 9.38 1.12
C ALA A 110 -13.61 9.63 2.42
N ASP A 111 -14.11 10.52 3.28
CA ASP A 111 -13.44 10.86 4.55
C ASP A 111 -13.41 9.67 5.54
N ARG A 112 -14.46 8.85 5.55
CA ARG A 112 -14.53 7.65 6.39
C ARG A 112 -13.59 6.55 5.88
N MET A 113 -13.58 6.29 4.58
CA MET A 113 -12.71 5.27 3.96
C MET A 113 -11.24 5.57 4.17
N TRP A 114 -10.79 6.82 4.01
CA TRP A 114 -9.40 7.16 4.31
C TRP A 114 -9.11 6.92 5.80
N ARG A 115 -9.93 7.41 6.72
CA ARG A 115 -9.71 7.19 8.16
C ARG A 115 -9.66 5.71 8.56
N GLU A 116 -10.57 4.89 8.05
CA GLU A 116 -10.65 3.44 8.32
C GLU A 116 -9.39 2.71 7.82
N ASN A 117 -8.83 3.13 6.68
CA ASN A 117 -7.69 2.45 6.07
C ASN A 117 -6.32 3.08 6.39
N SER A 118 -6.26 4.33 6.88
CA SER A 118 -5.00 5.05 7.13
C SER A 118 -4.29 4.64 8.43
N SER A 119 -4.96 4.02 9.40
CA SER A 119 -4.34 3.69 10.69
C SER A 119 -4.64 2.28 11.16
N ASP A 120 -3.64 1.59 11.70
CA ASP A 120 -3.80 0.22 12.24
C ASP A 120 -4.84 0.17 13.38
N ALA A 121 -5.00 1.26 14.14
CA ALA A 121 -6.03 1.38 15.17
C ALA A 121 -7.46 1.47 14.58
N ALA A 122 -7.63 2.08 13.41
CA ALA A 122 -8.93 2.16 12.73
C ALA A 122 -9.29 0.84 12.01
N LYS A 123 -8.30 0.06 11.59
CA LYS A 123 -8.49 -1.30 11.01
C LYS A 123 -9.04 -2.31 12.02
N ALA A 124 -8.76 -2.13 13.31
CA ALA A 124 -9.25 -3.00 14.37
C ALA A 124 -10.74 -2.78 14.71
N ALA A 125 -11.35 -1.70 14.21
CA ALA A 125 -12.76 -1.44 14.42
C ALA A 125 -13.61 -2.28 13.44
N PRO A 126 -14.76 -2.83 13.88
CA PRO A 126 -15.64 -3.57 12.98
C PRO A 126 -16.17 -2.65 11.88
N PHE A 127 -16.36 -3.21 10.68
CA PHE A 127 -17.00 -2.49 9.59
C PHE A 127 -18.37 -2.01 10.02
N GLN A 128 -18.62 -0.71 9.81
CA GLN A 128 -19.92 -0.10 10.05
C GLN A 128 -20.39 0.54 8.75
N ALA A 129 -21.59 0.13 8.32
CA ALA A 129 -22.32 0.83 7.28
C ALA A 129 -22.55 2.28 7.74
N SER A 130 -22.57 3.21 6.79
CA SER A 130 -22.94 4.59 7.11
C SER A 130 -24.46 4.68 7.13
N ASP A 131 -25.03 5.34 8.13
CA ASP A 131 -26.47 5.66 8.15
C ASP A 131 -26.89 6.35 6.83
N ALA A 132 -25.99 7.12 6.23
CA ALA A 132 -26.21 7.76 4.94
C ALA A 132 -26.30 6.76 3.77
N SER A 133 -25.53 5.66 3.80
CA SER A 133 -25.61 4.61 2.77
C SER A 133 -26.88 3.77 2.91
N GLU A 134 -27.31 3.47 4.14
CA GLU A 134 -28.55 2.74 4.38
C GLU A 134 -29.77 3.58 3.99
N ALA A 135 -29.81 4.85 4.40
CA ALA A 135 -30.87 5.78 4.02
C ALA A 135 -30.94 6.00 2.50
N PHE A 136 -29.79 6.06 1.82
CA PHE A 136 -29.73 6.15 0.37
C PHE A 136 -30.31 4.90 -0.30
N TYR A 137 -29.92 3.71 0.16
CA TYR A 137 -30.41 2.44 -0.38
C TYR A 137 -31.93 2.28 -0.20
N ALA A 138 -32.45 2.62 0.99
CA ALA A 138 -33.89 2.63 1.26
C ALA A 138 -34.64 3.59 0.31
N LYS A 139 -34.13 4.81 0.13
CA LYS A 139 -34.70 5.78 -0.82
C LYS A 139 -34.68 5.33 -2.27
N LEU A 140 -33.72 4.48 -2.64
CA LEU A 140 -33.65 3.89 -3.98
C LEU A 140 -34.75 2.83 -4.19
N GLN A 141 -35.05 2.05 -3.15
CA GLN A 141 -36.12 1.04 -3.17
C GLN A 141 -37.52 1.67 -3.12
N GLU A 142 -37.67 2.82 -2.46
CA GLU A 142 -38.94 3.56 -2.39
C GLU A 142 -39.36 4.22 -3.72
N LEU A 143 -38.50 4.25 -4.75
CA LEU A 143 -38.86 4.77 -6.07
C LEU A 143 -39.98 3.92 -6.67
N SER A 144 -41.04 4.57 -7.16
CA SER A 144 -42.21 3.94 -7.77
C SER A 144 -42.18 4.12 -9.30
N PRO A 145 -41.58 3.20 -10.07
CA PRO A 145 -41.46 3.34 -11.51
C PRO A 145 -42.83 3.30 -12.20
N GLN A 146 -43.10 4.31 -13.03
CA GLN A 146 -44.35 4.47 -13.77
C GLN A 146 -44.34 3.78 -15.14
N ASN A 147 -43.16 3.43 -15.64
CA ASN A 147 -42.97 2.79 -16.94
C ASN A 147 -41.77 1.82 -16.94
N ASP A 148 -41.63 1.03 -18.01
CA ASP A 148 -40.57 0.03 -18.13
C ASP A 148 -39.16 0.64 -18.19
N SER A 149 -39.02 1.86 -18.71
CA SER A 149 -37.72 2.55 -18.72
C SER A 149 -37.29 2.97 -17.32
N GLN A 150 -38.18 3.51 -16.50
CA GLN A 150 -37.92 3.82 -15.09
C GLN A 150 -37.63 2.56 -14.28
N ARG A 151 -38.35 1.45 -14.54
CA ARG A 151 -38.08 0.16 -13.89
C ARG A 151 -36.67 -0.34 -14.20
N SER A 152 -36.25 -0.25 -15.47
CA SER A 152 -34.89 -0.57 -15.91
C SER A 152 -33.84 0.32 -15.24
N LEU A 153 -34.07 1.64 -15.19
CA LEU A 153 -33.17 2.59 -14.53
C LEU A 153 -33.04 2.34 -13.03
N GLN A 154 -34.14 2.06 -12.34
CA GLN A 154 -34.13 1.72 -10.91
C GLN A 154 -33.34 0.43 -10.67
N ALA A 155 -33.59 -0.64 -11.44
CA ALA A 155 -32.86 -1.89 -11.32
C ALA A 155 -31.34 -1.69 -11.54
N ARG A 156 -30.96 -0.91 -12.57
CA ARG A 156 -29.56 -0.55 -12.84
C ARG A 156 -28.95 0.25 -11.68
N ALA A 157 -29.70 1.18 -11.10
CA ALA A 157 -29.24 1.99 -9.96
C ALA A 157 -29.03 1.12 -8.70
N ILE A 158 -29.94 0.18 -8.41
CA ILE A 158 -29.80 -0.79 -7.30
C ILE A 158 -28.55 -1.65 -7.50
N GLN A 159 -28.32 -2.13 -8.73
CA GLN A 159 -27.15 -2.93 -9.06
C GLN A 159 -25.86 -2.13 -8.82
N VAL A 160 -25.74 -0.93 -9.38
CA VAL A 160 -24.56 -0.08 -9.20
C VAL A 160 -24.33 0.28 -7.73
N SER A 161 -25.40 0.51 -6.96
CA SER A 161 -25.30 0.74 -5.51
C SER A 161 -24.75 -0.47 -4.76
N THR A 162 -25.17 -1.68 -5.14
CA THR A 162 -24.65 -2.93 -4.57
C THR A 162 -23.18 -3.13 -4.93
N ASP A 163 -22.80 -2.86 -6.18
CA ASP A 163 -21.42 -2.95 -6.64
C ASP A 163 -20.49 -2.01 -5.83
N ILE A 164 -20.93 -0.76 -5.58
CA ILE A 164 -20.20 0.20 -4.72
C ILE A 164 -20.02 -0.36 -3.31
N ALA A 165 -21.08 -0.93 -2.72
CA ALA A 165 -21.02 -1.51 -1.37
C ALA A 165 -20.05 -2.70 -1.31
N GLN A 166 -20.09 -3.57 -2.33
CA GLN A 166 -19.18 -4.71 -2.44
C GLN A 166 -17.72 -4.25 -2.58
N THR A 167 -17.42 -3.28 -3.46
CA THR A 167 -16.06 -2.72 -3.57
C THR A 167 -15.59 -2.11 -2.25
N ARG A 168 -16.47 -1.42 -1.51
CA ARG A 168 -16.10 -0.86 -0.19
C ARG A 168 -15.76 -1.96 0.81
N LEU A 169 -16.54 -3.03 0.85
CA LEU A 169 -16.29 -4.19 1.72
C LEU A 169 -14.99 -4.91 1.34
N LEU A 170 -14.72 -5.05 0.04
CA LEU A 170 -13.45 -5.61 -0.44
C LEU A 170 -12.25 -4.76 0.00
N LEU A 171 -12.31 -3.44 -0.16
CA LEU A 171 -11.25 -2.53 0.30
C LEU A 171 -11.03 -2.63 1.82
N PHE A 172 -12.09 -2.80 2.60
CA PHE A 172 -12.01 -2.99 4.05
C PHE A 172 -11.44 -4.38 4.44
N ALA A 173 -11.75 -5.43 3.68
CA ALA A 173 -11.25 -6.77 3.95
C ALA A 173 -9.79 -6.97 3.47
N GLN A 174 -9.37 -6.24 2.43
CA GLN A 174 -8.02 -6.33 1.85
C GLN A 174 -6.95 -5.62 2.70
N THR A 175 -7.32 -4.94 3.78
CA THR A 175 -6.38 -4.14 4.58
C THR A 175 -5.31 -4.96 5.32
N ASP A 176 -5.48 -6.29 5.38
CA ASP A 176 -4.51 -7.25 5.91
C ASP A 176 -3.48 -7.76 4.90
N SER A 177 -3.53 -7.34 3.62
CA SER A 177 -2.55 -7.72 2.59
C SER A 177 -1.19 -7.00 2.76
N SER A 178 -0.76 -6.81 4.00
CA SER A 178 0.56 -6.29 4.31
C SER A 178 1.62 -7.31 3.89
N ILE A 179 2.74 -6.81 3.40
CA ILE A 179 3.90 -7.64 3.05
C ILE A 179 4.26 -8.51 4.26
N PRO A 180 4.39 -9.85 4.11
CA PRO A 180 4.60 -10.68 5.29
C PRO A 180 5.95 -10.34 5.92
N MET A 181 5.89 -9.85 7.17
CA MET A 181 7.05 -9.40 7.94
C MET A 181 8.23 -10.39 7.97
N PRO A 182 8.02 -11.73 8.00
CA PRO A 182 9.12 -12.68 7.95
C PRO A 182 10.02 -12.54 6.71
N PHE A 183 9.45 -12.28 5.52
CA PHE A 183 10.24 -12.09 4.30
C PHE A 183 11.14 -10.85 4.41
N LEU A 184 10.61 -9.78 5.01
CA LEU A 184 11.35 -8.54 5.20
C LEU A 184 12.50 -8.74 6.19
N VAL A 185 12.26 -9.42 7.32
CA VAL A 185 13.29 -9.75 8.31
C VAL A 185 14.43 -10.56 7.69
N VAL A 186 14.10 -11.61 6.93
CA VAL A 186 15.09 -12.44 6.24
C VAL A 186 15.89 -11.63 5.21
N LEU A 187 15.22 -10.74 4.46
CA LEU A 187 15.88 -9.88 3.49
C LEU A 187 16.84 -8.88 4.14
N ILE A 188 16.45 -8.22 5.25
CA ILE A 188 17.34 -7.35 6.02
C ILE A 188 18.55 -8.13 6.53
N PHE A 189 18.32 -9.34 7.04
CA PHE A 189 19.38 -10.21 7.52
C PHE A 189 20.39 -10.56 6.42
N TRP A 190 19.92 -10.97 5.24
CA TRP A 190 20.77 -11.24 4.09
C TRP A 190 21.56 -10.01 3.65
N LEU A 191 20.91 -8.84 3.54
CA LEU A 191 21.60 -7.58 3.22
C LEU A 191 22.67 -7.25 4.26
N THR A 192 22.37 -7.43 5.54
CA THR A 192 23.34 -7.18 6.63
C THR A 192 24.56 -8.08 6.50
N ILE A 193 24.37 -9.37 6.21
CA ILE A 193 25.47 -10.32 5.97
C ILE A 193 26.29 -9.93 4.74
N ILE A 194 25.64 -9.55 3.64
CA ILE A 194 26.34 -9.15 2.40
C ILE A 194 27.27 -7.96 2.67
N PHE A 195 26.76 -6.94 3.36
CA PHE A 195 27.53 -5.74 3.69
C PHE A 195 28.63 -6.02 4.72
N ALA A 196 28.38 -6.91 5.69
CA ALA A 196 29.39 -7.39 6.61
C ALA A 196 30.53 -8.12 5.87
N SER A 197 30.21 -9.01 4.93
CA SER A 197 31.19 -9.71 4.08
C SER A 197 32.00 -8.73 3.23
N PHE A 198 31.36 -7.74 2.59
CA PHE A 198 32.09 -6.73 1.81
C PHE A 198 33.08 -5.95 2.68
N SER A 199 32.66 -5.57 3.88
CA SER A 199 33.49 -4.83 4.81
C SER A 199 34.63 -5.66 5.41
N LEU A 200 34.35 -6.94 5.73
CA LEU A 200 35.33 -7.89 6.25
C LEU A 200 36.53 -8.08 5.31
N PHE A 201 36.30 -8.05 3.99
CA PHE A 201 37.36 -8.28 2.99
C PHE A 201 37.95 -7.01 2.38
N ALA A 202 37.39 -5.84 2.67
CA ALA A 202 37.90 -4.55 2.18
C ALA A 202 38.85 -3.92 3.20
N ARG A 203 39.90 -3.24 2.71
CA ARG A 203 40.72 -2.38 3.59
C ARG A 203 39.87 -1.17 3.99
N PRO A 204 39.67 -0.90 5.29
CA PRO A 204 38.85 0.22 5.73
C PRO A 204 39.56 1.52 5.35
N ASN A 205 38.96 2.22 4.40
CA ASN A 205 39.32 3.60 4.06
C ASN A 205 38.02 4.41 3.99
N ALA A 206 38.14 5.74 4.05
CA ALA A 206 36.97 6.62 4.07
C ALA A 206 36.08 6.44 2.84
N ILE A 207 36.65 6.11 1.67
CA ILE A 207 35.92 5.91 0.42
C ILE A 207 35.06 4.64 0.46
N VAL A 208 35.61 3.52 0.93
CA VAL A 208 34.93 2.23 1.08
C VAL A 208 33.81 2.34 2.11
N ILE A 209 34.08 3.00 3.24
CA ILE A 209 33.05 3.21 4.27
C ILE A 209 31.94 4.10 3.71
N GLY A 210 32.30 5.22 3.08
CA GLY A 210 31.33 6.13 2.45
C GLY A 210 30.48 5.44 1.39
N SER A 211 31.08 4.62 0.52
CA SER A 211 30.34 3.89 -0.51
C SER A 211 29.41 2.83 0.06
N LEU A 212 29.86 2.06 1.06
CA LEU A 212 29.01 1.08 1.74
C LEU A 212 27.85 1.75 2.47
N LEU A 213 28.04 2.91 3.09
CA LEU A 213 26.93 3.65 3.71
C LEU A 213 25.93 4.18 2.68
N ILE A 214 26.39 4.68 1.53
CA ILE A 214 25.51 5.10 0.43
C ILE A 214 24.69 3.91 -0.11
N PHE A 215 25.31 2.75 -0.29
CA PHE A 215 24.61 1.55 -0.73
C PHE A 215 23.64 1.03 0.33
N ALA A 216 23.99 1.10 1.61
CA ALA A 216 23.10 0.75 2.71
C ALA A 216 21.87 1.68 2.76
N LEU A 217 22.08 2.98 2.52
CA LEU A 217 21.00 3.96 2.43
C LEU A 217 20.08 3.67 1.24
N SER A 218 20.65 3.32 0.08
CA SER A 218 19.88 2.94 -1.11
C SER A 218 19.03 1.67 -0.86
N ALA A 219 19.62 0.65 -0.23
CA ALA A 219 18.89 -0.57 0.13
C ALA A 219 17.77 -0.30 1.15
N ALA A 220 18.03 0.51 2.17
CA ALA A 220 17.01 0.95 3.11
C ALA A 220 15.90 1.77 2.44
N GLY A 221 16.25 2.60 1.45
CA GLY A 221 15.29 3.33 0.61
C GLY A 221 14.41 2.40 -0.22
N ALA A 222 14.94 1.30 -0.77
CA ALA A 222 14.14 0.31 -1.47
C ALA A 222 13.14 -0.37 -0.52
N ILE A 223 13.57 -0.77 0.68
CA ILE A 223 12.67 -1.32 1.72
C ILE A 223 11.62 -0.30 2.13
N TYR A 224 11.98 0.98 2.26
CA TYR A 224 11.04 2.06 2.54
C TYR A 224 9.95 2.15 1.47
N LEU A 225 10.32 2.18 0.18
CA LEU A 225 9.36 2.24 -0.92
C LEU A 225 8.41 1.04 -0.94
N ILE A 226 8.94 -0.16 -0.64
CA ILE A 226 8.15 -1.39 -0.53
C ILE A 226 7.08 -1.26 0.56
N LEU A 227 7.47 -0.78 1.73
CA LEU A 227 6.55 -0.58 2.85
C LEU A 227 5.51 0.50 2.57
N GLU A 228 5.94 1.59 1.93
CA GLU A 228 5.07 2.71 1.58
C GLU A 228 4.01 2.31 0.55
N LEU A 229 4.39 1.52 -0.46
CA LEU A 229 3.45 0.93 -1.42
C LEU A 229 2.46 -0.05 -0.75
N GLY A 230 2.88 -0.71 0.32
CA GLY A 230 2.01 -1.58 1.13
C GLY A 230 1.00 -0.80 2.00
N GLN A 231 1.11 0.53 2.08
CA GLN A 231 0.20 1.39 2.85
C GLN A 231 -0.52 2.42 1.96
N PRO A 232 -1.35 2.00 0.99
CA PRO A 232 -1.92 2.87 -0.04
C PRO A 232 -2.81 4.02 0.46
N PHE A 233 -3.31 3.96 1.69
CA PHE A 233 -4.14 5.01 2.30
C PHE A 233 -3.38 5.91 3.29
N ALA A 234 -2.08 5.70 3.46
CA ALA A 234 -1.25 6.48 4.37
C ALA A 234 0.12 6.77 3.74
N GLY A 235 0.86 7.72 4.31
CA GLY A 235 2.20 8.04 3.85
C GLY A 235 2.27 8.94 2.61
N LEU A 236 3.48 9.06 2.07
CA LEU A 236 3.90 9.90 0.95
C LEU A 236 3.32 9.42 -0.39
N MET A 237 3.22 8.11 -0.61
CA MET A 237 2.67 7.54 -1.84
C MET A 237 1.18 7.18 -1.72
N GLN A 238 0.47 7.79 -0.77
CA GLN A 238 -0.97 7.53 -0.61
C GLN A 238 -1.75 7.82 -1.91
N ILE A 239 -2.77 7.02 -2.14
CA ILE A 239 -3.77 7.29 -3.17
C ILE A 239 -4.44 8.63 -2.82
N SER A 240 -4.76 9.42 -3.84
CA SER A 240 -5.48 10.67 -3.62
C SER A 240 -6.97 10.38 -3.37
N SER A 241 -7.53 10.97 -2.32
CA SER A 241 -8.98 10.95 -2.06
C SER A 241 -9.76 11.93 -2.94
N ALA A 242 -9.07 12.83 -3.64
CA ALA A 242 -9.70 13.91 -4.40
C ALA A 242 -10.65 13.42 -5.52
N PRO A 243 -10.34 12.38 -6.32
CA PRO A 243 -11.25 11.90 -7.36
C PRO A 243 -12.59 11.41 -6.79
N LEU A 244 -12.56 10.69 -5.67
CA LEU A 244 -13.76 10.19 -5.01
C LEU A 244 -14.52 11.33 -4.32
N ARG A 245 -13.81 12.20 -3.58
CA ARG A 245 -14.40 13.33 -2.85
C ARG A 245 -15.07 14.35 -3.79
N ASN A 246 -14.49 14.56 -4.97
CA ASN A 246 -14.98 15.49 -5.98
C ASN A 246 -15.78 14.80 -7.10
N ALA A 247 -16.13 13.52 -6.94
CA ALA A 247 -16.83 12.76 -7.97
C ALA A 247 -18.15 13.41 -8.39
N LEU A 248 -18.84 14.05 -7.43
CA LEU A 248 -20.09 14.75 -7.64
C LEU A 248 -19.97 16.18 -7.13
N ALA A 249 -20.09 17.16 -8.04
CA ALA A 249 -20.18 18.58 -7.66
C ALA A 249 -21.46 18.85 -6.83
N PRO A 250 -21.61 19.97 -6.12
CA PRO A 250 -22.93 20.38 -5.61
C PRO A 250 -23.92 20.50 -6.79
N LEU A 251 -25.19 20.14 -6.58
CA LEU A 251 -26.23 20.50 -7.56
C LEU A 251 -26.26 22.03 -7.65
N GLY A 252 -26.13 22.58 -8.87
CA GLY A 252 -26.30 24.02 -9.08
C GLY A 252 -27.64 24.46 -8.49
N SER A 253 -27.59 25.54 -7.72
CA SER A 253 -28.74 26.20 -7.09
C SER A 253 -29.75 26.66 -8.14
#